data_AF-A0A7Z1MYR3-F1
#
_entry.id   AF-A0A7Z1MYR3-F1
#
_cell.length_a   1.000
_cell.length_b   1.000
_cell.length_c   1.000
_cell.angle_alpha   90.00
_cell.angle_beta   90.00
_cell.angle_gamma   90.00
#
_symmetry.space_group_name_H-M   'P 1'
#
loop_
_entity.id
_entity.type
_entity.pdbx_description
1 polymer ?
#
loop_
_entity_poly.entity_id
_entity_poly.type
_entity_poly.pdbx_seq_one_letter_code
_entity_poly.pdbx_strand_id
1 'polypeptide(L)' 'MERCTWATNTTEEMQAYHDDEWGRPVHEEQQLFELLTLESMQAGLSWAIILNKRETLRAAYDA' A
#
# COMPACT_ATOMS: atom_id res chain seq x y z
N MET A 1 -14.92 13.41 7.70
CA MET A 1 -13.71 12.93 8.42
C MET A 1 -12.53 13.58 7.72
N GLU A 2 -11.62 14.20 8.46
CA GLU A 2 -10.42 14.78 7.87
C GLU A 2 -9.39 13.66 7.66
N ARG A 3 -8.72 13.63 6.50
CA ARG A 3 -7.69 12.61 6.21
C ARG A 3 -6.46 12.83 7.10
N CYS A 4 -5.69 11.78 7.35
CA CYS A 4 -4.38 11.92 7.99
C CYS A 4 -3.50 12.89 7.19
N THR A 5 -2.60 13.61 7.87
CA THR A 5 -1.77 14.66 7.25
C THR A 5 -0.95 14.18 6.05
N TRP A 6 -0.49 12.92 6.08
CA TRP A 6 0.25 12.29 4.98
C TRP A 6 -0.62 11.95 3.76
N ALA A 7 -1.94 11.93 3.92
CA ALA A 7 -2.92 11.65 2.87
C ALA A 7 -3.64 12.91 2.34
N THR A 8 -3.44 14.09 2.92
CA THR A 8 -4.19 15.30 2.52
C THR A 8 -3.68 15.97 1.24
N ASN A 9 -2.35 16.06 1.04
CA ASN A 9 -1.71 16.75 -0.10
C ASN A 9 -0.82 15.79 -0.89
N THR A 10 -1.41 14.68 -1.35
CA THR A 10 -0.70 13.59 -2.04
C THR A 10 -1.48 13.12 -3.28
N THR A 11 -0.98 12.11 -3.98
CA THR A 11 -1.61 11.53 -5.17
C THR A 11 -2.98 10.93 -4.87
N GLU A 12 -3.85 10.85 -5.88
CA GLU A 12 -5.18 10.22 -5.75
C GLU A 12 -5.08 8.76 -5.29
N GLU A 13 -4.06 8.03 -5.77
CA GLU A 13 -3.78 6.65 -5.36
C GLU A 13 -3.46 6.53 -3.86
N MET A 14 -2.64 7.44 -3.31
CA MET A 14 -2.35 7.46 -1.88
C MET A 14 -3.58 7.85 -1.06
N GLN A 15 -4.46 8.70 -1.60
CA GLN A 15 -5.73 9.07 -0.96
C GLN A 15 -6.69 7.87 -0.94
N ALA A 16 -6.83 7.15 -2.05
CA ALA A 16 -7.64 5.95 -2.14
C ALA A 16 -7.11 4.85 -1.21
N TYR A 17 -5.79 4.60 -1.21
CA TYR A 17 -5.16 3.68 -0.27
C TYR A 17 -5.45 4.06 1.19
N HIS A 18 -5.34 5.33 1.55
CA HIS A 18 -5.68 5.80 2.89
C HIS A 18 -7.15 5.52 3.26
N ASP A 19 -8.08 5.86 2.36
CA ASP A 19 -9.50 5.82 2.64
C ASP A 19 -10.06 4.38 2.66
N ASP A 20 -9.54 3.52 1.78
CA ASP A 20 -10.14 2.22 1.47
C ASP A 20 -9.32 1.02 1.95
N GLU A 21 -8.05 1.20 2.31
CA GLU A 21 -7.16 0.09 2.72
C GLU A 21 -6.44 0.35 4.06
N TRP A 22 -5.86 1.53 4.25
CA TRP A 22 -4.96 1.79 5.37
C TRP A 22 -5.70 1.80 6.72
N GLY A 23 -5.16 1.05 7.68
CA GLY A 23 -5.74 0.94 9.02
C GLY A 23 -7.02 0.10 9.11
N ARG A 24 -7.48 -0.50 8.00
CA ARG A 24 -8.61 -1.43 8.01
C ARG A 24 -8.14 -2.84 8.40
N PRO A 25 -8.87 -3.57 9.27
CA PRO A 25 -8.50 -4.93 9.64
C PRO A 25 -8.47 -5.88 8.44
N VAL A 26 -7.35 -6.59 8.29
CA VAL A 26 -7.17 -7.66 7.28
C VAL A 26 -6.96 -8.97 8.02
N HIS A 27 -7.71 -10.01 7.63
CA HIS A 27 -7.65 -11.34 8.26
C HIS A 27 -7.17 -12.43 7.30
N GLU A 28 -7.12 -12.14 6.00
CA GLU A 28 -6.66 -13.09 4.99
C GLU A 28 -5.14 -13.19 5.00
N GLU A 29 -4.60 -14.40 5.18
CA GLU A 29 -3.17 -14.66 5.36
C GLU A 29 -2.34 -14.17 4.16
N GLN A 30 -2.77 -14.48 2.94
CA GLN A 30 -2.07 -14.09 1.73
C GLN A 30 -2.00 -12.57 1.58
N GLN A 31 -3.08 -11.86 1.95
CA GLN A 31 -3.11 -10.40 1.90
C GLN A 31 -2.19 -9.79 2.98
N LEU A 32 -2.16 -10.37 4.19
CA LEU A 32 -1.23 -9.95 5.24
C LEU A 32 0.23 -10.16 4.81
N PHE A 33 0.54 -11.30 4.19
CA PHE A 33 1.88 -11.57 3.66
C PHE A 33 2.27 -10.61 2.54
N GLU A 34 1.34 -10.28 1.63
CA GLU A 34 1.55 -9.27 0.60
C GLU A 34 1.89 -7.92 1.23
N LEU A 35 1.08 -7.43 2.18
CA LEU A 35 1.30 -6.15 2.85
C LEU A 35 2.65 -6.12 3.56
N LEU A 36 3.00 -7.17 4.32
CA LEU A 36 4.29 -7.27 4.99
C LEU A 36 5.47 -7.24 4.00
N THR A 37 5.32 -7.92 2.87
CA THR A 37 6.33 -7.96 1.81
C THR A 37 6.51 -6.58 1.17
N LEU A 38 5.41 -5.90 0.82
CA LEU A 38 5.43 -4.55 0.24
C LEU A 38 6.08 -3.54 1.18
N GLU A 39 5.78 -3.60 2.48
CA GLU A 39 6.40 -2.75 3.51
C GLU A 39 7.92 -2.96 3.58
N SER A 40 8.40 -4.20 3.49
CA SER A 40 9.84 -4.47 3.45
C SER A 40 10.55 -3.84 2.24
N MET A 41 9.86 -3.76 1.10
CA MET A 41 10.40 -3.19 -0.15
C MET A 41 10.42 -1.66 -0.14
N GLN A 42 9.72 -1.01 0.81
CA GLN A 42 9.69 0.44 0.94
C GLN A 42 10.99 1.04 1.48
N ALA A 43 11.94 0.24 1.97
CA ALA A 43 13.18 0.74 2.57
C ALA A 43 13.93 1.75 1.65
N GLY A 44 13.92 3.03 2.05
CA GLY A 44 14.56 4.12 1.30
C GLY A 44 13.72 4.72 0.15
N LEU A 45 12.46 4.31 0.00
CA LEU A 45 11.52 4.78 -1.01
C LEU A 45 10.26 5.39 -0.36
N SER A 46 9.47 6.10 -1.16
CA SER A 46 8.12 6.51 -0.75
C SER A 46 7.12 5.38 -0.92
N TRP A 47 6.10 5.32 -0.07
CA TRP A 47 5.01 4.34 -0.20
C TRP A 47 4.27 4.47 -1.54
N ALA A 48 4.16 5.69 -2.08
CA ALA A 48 3.60 5.93 -3.41
C ALA A 48 4.34 5.15 -4.51
N ILE A 49 5.67 4.99 -4.43
CA ILE A 49 6.43 4.19 -5.41
C ILE A 49 6.03 2.71 -5.31
N ILE A 50 5.82 2.21 -4.09
CA ILE A 50 5.43 0.82 -3.85
C ILE A 50 4.01 0.56 -4.36
N LEU A 51 3.04 1.44 -4.05
CA LEU A 51 1.67 1.34 -4.56
C LEU A 51 1.63 1.32 -6.09
N ASN A 52 2.34 2.25 -6.74
CA ASN A 52 2.41 2.31 -8.21
C ASN A 52 3.01 1.02 -8.83
N LYS A 53 3.85 0.30 -8.09
CA LYS A 53 4.49 -0.95 -8.54
C LYS A 53 3.75 -2.20 -8.07
N ARG A 54 2.69 -2.08 -7.27
CA ARG A 54 2.04 -3.22 -6.60
C ARG A 54 1.60 -4.31 -7.58
N GLU A 55 0.96 -3.96 -8.68
CA GLU A 55 0.55 -4.93 -9.71
C GLU A 55 1.75 -5.60 -10.40
N THR A 56 2.83 -4.86 -10.63
CA THR A 56 4.06 -5.43 -11.18
C THR A 56 4.71 -6.40 -10.20
N LEU A 57 4.71 -6.06 -8.90
CA LEU A 57 5.24 -6.92 -7.85
C LEU A 57 4.39 -8.18 -7.71
N ARG A 58 3.06 -8.09 -7.69
CA ARG A 58 2.15 -9.24 -7.72
C ARG A 58 2.49 -10.19 -8.88
N ALA A 59 2.54 -9.66 -10.11
CA ALA A 59 2.89 -10.44 -11.29
C ALA A 59 4.29 -11.08 -11.23
N ALA A 60 5.25 -10.46 -10.53
CA ALA A 60 6.60 -11.02 -10.37
C ALA A 60 6.68 -12.17 -9.35
N TYR A 61 5.72 -12.26 -8.42
CA TYR A 61 5.67 -13.26 -7.35
C TYR A 61 4.54 -14.30 -7.50
N ASP A 62 3.62 -14.13 -8.46
CA ASP A 62 2.53 -15.07 -8.81
C ASP A 62 3.02 -16.31 -9.59
N ALA A 63 4.23 -16.81 -9.30
CA ALA A 63 4.80 -18.01 -9.92
C ALA A 63 4.20 -19.32 -9.38
#